data_AF-A0A3D3LR04-F1
#
_entry.id   AF-A0A3D3LR04-F1
#
_cell.length_a   1.000
_cell.length_b   1.000
_cell.length_c   1.000
_cell.angle_alpha   90.00
_cell.angle_beta   90.00
_cell.angle_gamma   90.00
#
_symmetry.space_group_name_H-M   'P 1'
#
loop_
_entity.id
_entity.type
_entity.pdbx_description
1 polymer ?
#
loop_
_entity_poly.entity_id
_entity_poly.type
_entity_poly.pdbx_seq_one_letter_code
_entity_poly.pdbx_strand_id
1 'polypeptide(L)'
;LKTETILKSTFYDALFIEDSPENILYTICNSASMIAARVNAKAIISITHTGKTALLLSNHRPSAQIISATNDKKIVRKTKLIWGVESIMIKDIYNFPQALKEIKEILI
;
A
#
# COMPACT_ATOMS: atom_id res chain seq x y z
N LEU A 1 -18.38 22.81 -0.10
CA LEU A 1 -18.26 22.98 1.36
C LEU A 1 -18.43 21.69 2.19
N LYS A 2 -19.10 20.63 1.71
CA LYS A 2 -19.10 19.29 2.40
C LYS A 2 -18.06 18.29 1.86
N THR A 3 -17.57 18.49 0.63
CA THR A 3 -16.67 17.58 -0.07
C THR A 3 -15.20 17.71 0.34
N GLU A 4 -14.74 18.91 0.69
CA GLU A 4 -13.35 19.14 1.13
C GLU A 4 -13.07 18.56 2.53
N THR A 5 -14.06 18.59 3.43
CA THR A 5 -13.92 18.06 4.79
C THR A 5 -13.75 16.54 4.82
N ILE A 6 -14.45 15.82 3.93
CA ILE A 6 -14.37 14.34 3.83
C ILE A 6 -13.05 13.90 3.21
N LEU A 7 -12.50 14.68 2.27
CA LEU A 7 -11.19 14.41 1.64
C LEU A 7 -10.02 14.69 2.59
N LYS A 8 -10.18 15.65 3.51
CA LYS A 8 -9.17 15.96 4.53
C LYS A 8 -9.08 14.89 5.63
N SER A 9 -10.17 14.21 6.03
CA SER A 9 -10.05 13.22 7.13
C SER A 9 -9.28 11.97 6.69
N THR A 10 -9.76 11.25 5.68
CA THR A 10 -9.25 9.90 5.39
C THR A 10 -7.77 9.78 5.00
N PHE A 11 -7.19 10.79 4.33
CA PHE A 11 -5.77 10.77 3.94
C PHE A 11 -4.86 11.42 4.99
N TYR A 12 -5.30 12.48 5.70
CA TYR A 12 -4.48 13.04 6.77
C TYR A 12 -4.47 12.12 8.01
N ASP A 13 -5.57 11.43 8.30
CA ASP A 13 -5.58 10.37 9.32
C ASP A 13 -4.59 9.23 9.01
N ALA A 14 -4.20 9.08 7.73
CA ALA A 14 -3.15 8.15 7.33
C ALA A 14 -1.74 8.72 7.57
N LEU A 15 -1.55 10.03 7.40
CA LEU A 15 -0.30 10.73 7.73
C LEU A 15 -0.04 10.80 9.23
N PHE A 16 -1.09 10.85 10.05
CA PHE A 16 -1.02 10.82 11.51
C PHE A 16 -1.24 9.41 12.07
N ILE A 17 -1.04 8.35 11.28
CA ILE A 17 -0.95 7.02 11.87
C ILE A 17 0.22 7.08 12.86
N GLU A 18 -0.08 6.84 14.13
CA GLU A 18 0.97 6.71 15.12
C GLU A 18 1.91 5.59 14.68
N ASP A 19 3.18 5.94 14.49
CA ASP A 19 4.28 5.00 14.34
C ASP A 19 4.56 4.35 15.71
N SER A 20 3.54 3.71 16.28
CA SER A 20 3.58 3.02 17.55
C SER A 20 3.57 1.50 17.32
N PRO A 21 4.35 0.72 18.08
CA PRO A 21 4.32 -0.74 17.99
C PRO A 21 2.94 -1.35 18.30
N GLU A 22 2.10 -0.62 19.03
CA GLU A 22 0.72 -0.99 19.37
C GLU A 22 -0.19 -0.97 18.15
N ASN A 23 0.15 -0.20 17.10
CA ASN A 23 -0.57 -0.21 15.84
C ASN A 23 -0.23 -1.48 15.04
N ILE A 24 -1.24 -2.35 14.89
CA ILE A 24 -1.11 -3.64 14.19
C ILE A 24 -0.60 -3.45 12.76
N LEU A 25 -1.10 -2.44 12.02
CA LEU A 25 -0.71 -2.22 10.63
C LEU A 25 0.74 -1.74 10.53
N TYR A 26 1.17 -0.86 11.42
CA TYR A 26 2.57 -0.41 11.52
C TYR A 26 3.50 -1.61 11.76
N THR A 27 3.20 -2.42 12.77
CA THR A 27 4.01 -3.60 13.13
C THR A 27 4.08 -4.63 12.00
N ILE A 28 3.00 -4.84 11.26
CA ILE A 28 2.99 -5.70 10.06
C ILE A 28 3.88 -5.10 8.96
N CYS A 29 3.77 -3.80 8.67
CA CYS A 29 4.57 -3.16 7.62
C CYS A 29 6.07 -3.16 7.95
N ASN A 30 6.43 -2.94 9.22
CA ASN A 30 7.79 -3.07 9.70
C ASN A 30 8.33 -4.49 9.49
N SER A 31 7.58 -5.49 9.95
CA SER A 31 7.95 -6.90 9.80
C SER A 31 8.09 -7.32 8.34
N ALA A 32 7.15 -6.90 7.49
CA ALA A 32 7.18 -7.17 6.06
C ALA A 32 8.44 -6.58 5.39
N SER A 33 8.80 -5.34 5.76
CA SER A 33 10.02 -4.67 5.27
C SER A 33 11.29 -5.43 5.68
N MET A 34 11.35 -5.88 6.94
CA MET A 34 12.48 -6.68 7.44
C MET A 34 12.58 -8.05 6.75
N ILE A 35 11.45 -8.74 6.53
CA ILE A 35 11.41 -10.03 5.85
C ILE A 35 11.86 -9.85 4.39
N ALA A 36 11.34 -8.85 3.70
CA ALA A 36 11.71 -8.54 2.32
C ALA A 36 13.22 -8.32 2.16
N ALA A 37 13.84 -7.58 3.08
CA ALA A 37 15.30 -7.40 3.08
C ALA A 37 16.05 -8.72 3.30
N ARG A 38 15.61 -9.55 4.26
CA ARG A 38 16.26 -10.83 4.57
C ARG A 38 16.21 -11.85 3.43
N VAL A 39 15.10 -11.89 2.70
CA VAL A 39 14.94 -12.82 1.56
C VAL A 39 15.38 -12.22 0.24
N ASN A 40 15.93 -10.98 0.26
CA ASN A 40 16.29 -10.21 -0.92
C ASN A 40 15.13 -10.15 -1.94
N ALA A 41 13.91 -9.87 -1.45
CA ALA A 41 12.72 -9.79 -2.27
C ALA A 41 12.86 -8.65 -3.29
N LYS A 42 12.43 -8.89 -4.54
CA LYS A 42 12.40 -7.85 -5.58
C LYS A 42 11.35 -6.79 -5.30
N ALA A 43 10.21 -7.18 -4.72
CA ALA A 43 9.10 -6.29 -4.45
C ALA A 43 8.24 -6.74 -3.25
N ILE A 44 7.59 -5.78 -2.61
CA ILE A 44 6.50 -5.97 -1.65
C ILE A 44 5.20 -5.52 -2.31
N ILE A 45 4.22 -6.41 -2.39
CA ILE A 45 2.92 -6.11 -3.02
C ILE A 45 1.87 -5.90 -1.94
N SER A 46 1.20 -4.74 -1.96
CA SER A 46 0.12 -4.39 -1.04
C SER A 46 -1.20 -4.23 -1.79
N ILE A 47 -2.18 -5.08 -1.49
CA ILE A 47 -3.56 -4.88 -1.94
C ILE A 47 -4.22 -3.91 -0.97
N THR A 48 -4.73 -2.76 -1.44
CA THR A 48 -5.24 -1.71 -0.55
C THR A 48 -6.46 -0.97 -1.08
N HIS A 49 -7.37 -0.62 -0.17
CA HIS A 49 -8.58 0.18 -0.47
C HIS A 49 -8.38 1.68 -0.26
N THR A 50 -7.42 2.08 0.58
CA THR A 50 -7.25 3.48 0.99
C THR A 50 -5.84 4.02 0.73
N GLY A 51 -4.87 3.13 0.49
CA GLY A 51 -3.45 3.50 0.33
C GLY A 51 -2.64 3.53 1.63
N LYS A 52 -3.28 3.32 2.80
CA LYS A 52 -2.61 3.36 4.12
C LYS A 52 -1.43 2.38 4.22
N THR A 53 -1.63 1.15 3.75
CA THR A 53 -0.58 0.12 3.77
C THR A 53 0.62 0.52 2.92
N ALA A 54 0.40 1.07 1.72
CA ALA A 54 1.48 1.52 0.85
C ALA A 54 2.24 2.72 1.46
N LEU A 55 1.53 3.63 2.14
CA LEU A 55 2.13 4.73 2.88
C LEU A 55 3.04 4.24 4.02
N LEU A 56 2.54 3.35 4.87
CA LEU A 56 3.33 2.82 5.99
C LEU A 56 4.51 1.98 5.53
N LEU A 57 4.35 1.16 4.49
CA LEU A 57 5.49 0.48 3.87
C LEU A 57 6.53 1.49 3.39
N SER A 58 6.12 2.59 2.77
CA SER A 58 7.04 3.65 2.33
C SER A 58 7.77 4.31 3.50
N ASN A 59 7.10 4.51 4.65
CA ASN A 59 7.73 5.06 5.86
C ASN A 59 8.91 4.21 6.34
N HIS A 60 8.81 2.88 6.23
CA HIS A 60 9.90 1.96 6.60
C HIS A 60 11.04 1.89 5.57
N ARG A 61 10.91 2.55 4.41
CA ARG A 61 11.94 2.62 3.35
C ARG A 61 12.55 1.25 2.99
N PRO A 62 11.74 0.21 2.71
CA PRO A 62 12.27 -1.10 2.32
C PRO A 62 13.14 -0.99 1.06
N SER A 63 14.18 -1.83 0.98
CA SER A 63 15.02 -1.94 -0.22
C SER A 63 14.28 -2.57 -1.40
N ALA A 64 13.24 -3.35 -1.12
CA ALA A 64 12.35 -3.94 -2.12
C ALA A 64 11.38 -2.89 -2.68
N GLN A 65 11.10 -2.95 -3.99
CA GLN A 65 10.12 -2.07 -4.64
C GLN A 65 8.73 -2.25 -4.02
N ILE A 66 8.03 -1.17 -3.67
CA ILE A 66 6.66 -1.27 -3.20
C ILE A 66 5.72 -1.21 -4.39
N ILE A 67 4.80 -2.17 -4.50
CA ILE A 67 3.74 -2.20 -5.51
C ILE A 67 2.38 -2.14 -4.80
N SER A 68 1.59 -1.12 -5.07
CA SER A 68 0.23 -0.97 -4.57
C SER A 68 -0.77 -1.47 -5.62
N ALA A 69 -1.60 -2.44 -5.27
CA ALA A 69 -2.66 -2.96 -6.10
C ALA A 69 -4.03 -2.55 -5.55
N THR A 70 -4.87 -1.97 -6.40
CA THR A 70 -6.20 -1.47 -5.99
C THR A 70 -7.15 -1.43 -7.18
N ASN A 71 -8.46 -1.50 -6.91
CA ASN A 71 -9.49 -1.34 -7.94
C ASN A 71 -10.04 0.10 -8.05
N ASP A 72 -9.55 1.03 -7.22
CA ASP A 72 -9.99 2.43 -7.27
C ASP A 72 -8.93 3.31 -7.95
N LYS A 73 -9.31 3.92 -9.08
CA LYS A 73 -8.46 4.86 -9.84
C LYS A 73 -8.02 6.06 -9.01
N LYS A 74 -8.79 6.48 -8.00
CA LYS A 74 -8.40 7.57 -7.09
C LYS A 74 -7.24 7.12 -6.19
N ILE A 75 -7.28 5.89 -5.70
CA ILE A 75 -6.23 5.32 -4.85
C ILE A 75 -4.96 5.08 -5.65
N VAL A 76 -5.05 4.60 -6.90
CA VAL A 76 -3.89 4.52 -7.81
C VAL A 76 -3.19 5.89 -7.91
N ARG A 77 -3.95 6.96 -8.17
CA ARG A 77 -3.37 8.32 -8.29
C ARG A 77 -2.75 8.80 -6.98
N LYS A 78 -3.41 8.56 -5.83
CA LYS A 78 -2.90 8.93 -4.50
C LYS A 78 -1.60 8.20 -4.17
N THR A 79 -1.58 6.88 -4.38
CA THR A 79 -0.44 6.03 -4.02
C THR A 79 0.77 6.25 -4.93
N LYS A 80 0.58 6.67 -6.18
CA LYS A 80 1.67 7.11 -7.07
C LYS A 80 2.42 8.36 -6.59
N LEU A 81 1.85 9.14 -5.67
CA LEU A 81 2.53 10.29 -5.06
C LEU A 81 3.35 9.88 -3.84
N ILE A 82 3.21 8.63 -3.35
CA ILE A 82 3.95 8.11 -2.21
C ILE A 82 5.32 7.66 -2.69
N TRP A 83 6.36 8.03 -1.95
CA TRP A 83 7.74 7.76 -2.32
C TRP A 83 8.02 6.26 -2.44
N GLY A 84 8.65 5.84 -3.55
CA GLY A 84 9.05 4.44 -3.75
C GLY A 84 7.88 3.47 -3.96
N VAL A 85 6.67 3.98 -4.22
CA VAL A 85 5.49 3.18 -4.51
C VAL A 85 5.15 3.26 -5.99
N GLU A 86 5.10 2.12 -6.64
CA GLU A 86 4.45 1.95 -7.93
C GLU A 86 3.02 1.43 -7.72
N SER A 87 2.08 1.83 -8.57
CA SER A 87 0.67 1.45 -8.39
C SER A 87 0.07 0.86 -9.64
N ILE A 88 -0.58 -0.30 -9.47
CA ILE A 88 -1.28 -1.05 -10.51
C ILE A 88 -2.78 -1.12 -10.21
N MET A 89 -3.57 -1.18 -11.28
CA MET A 89 -5.02 -1.31 -11.20
C MET A 89 -5.40 -2.77 -11.40
N ILE A 90 -6.18 -3.32 -10.47
CA ILE A 90 -6.74 -4.68 -10.57
C ILE A 90 -8.26 -4.64 -10.42
N LYS A 91 -8.97 -5.64 -10.92
CA LYS A 91 -10.44 -5.69 -10.89
C LYS A 91 -10.93 -6.24 -9.56
N ASP A 92 -10.38 -7.38 -9.15
CA ASP A 92 -10.80 -8.08 -7.94
C ASP A 92 -9.76 -7.89 -6.83
N ILE A 93 -10.21 -7.36 -5.70
CA ILE A 93 -9.40 -7.18 -4.48
C ILE A 93 -9.94 -7.98 -3.29
N TYR A 94 -11.08 -8.66 -3.46
CA TYR A 94 -11.73 -9.44 -2.42
C TYR A 94 -11.42 -10.93 -2.56
N ASN A 95 -11.25 -11.42 -3.80
CA ASN A 95 -10.83 -12.78 -4.08
C ASN A 95 -9.32 -12.86 -4.26
N PHE A 96 -8.62 -13.37 -3.24
CA PHE A 96 -7.16 -13.45 -3.25
C PHE A 96 -6.58 -14.27 -4.43
N PRO A 97 -7.04 -15.49 -4.73
CA PRO A 97 -6.58 -16.23 -5.91
C PRO A 97 -6.71 -15.46 -7.22
N GLN A 98 -7.84 -14.78 -7.44
CA GLN A 98 -8.08 -14.01 -8.65
C GLN A 98 -7.22 -12.74 -8.69
N ALA A 99 -7.11 -12.02 -7.57
CA ALA A 99 -6.24 -10.86 -7.43
C ALA A 99 -4.78 -11.23 -7.72
N LEU A 100 -4.30 -12.34 -7.15
CA LEU A 100 -2.93 -12.82 -7.35
C LEU A 100 -2.68 -13.19 -8.81
N LYS A 101 -3.65 -13.81 -9.49
CA LYS A 101 -3.56 -14.12 -10.92
C LYS A 101 -3.42 -12.84 -11.74
N GLU A 102 -4.29 -11.86 -11.51
CA GLU A 102 -4.26 -10.57 -12.23
C GLU A 102 -2.97 -9.79 -11.97
N ILE A 103 -2.49 -9.76 -10.73
CA ILE A 103 -1.19 -9.14 -10.38
C ILE A 103 -0.04 -9.82 -11.13
N LYS A 104 -0.04 -11.15 -11.23
CA LYS A 104 0.99 -11.88 -11.98
C LYS A 104 0.95 -11.53 -13.46
N GLU A 105 -0.24 -11.49 -14.09
CA GLU A 105 -0.40 -11.12 -15.51
C GLU A 105 0.07 -9.69 -15.82
N ILE A 106 0.05 -8.78 -14.84
CA ILE A 106 0.52 -7.40 -15.01
C ILE A 106 2.05 -7.30 -14.86
N LEU A 107 2.65 -8.13 -14.02
CA LEU A 107 4.06 -8.00 -13.60
C LEU A 107 5.02 -9.00 -14.27
N ILE A 108 4.50 -10.08 -14.86
CA ILE A 108 5.25 -11.18 -15.50
C ILE A 108 4.73 -11.36 -16.92
#